data_AF-A0A836WI61-F1
#
_entry.id   AF-A0A836WI61-F1
#
_cell.length_a   1.000
_cell.length_b   1.000
_cell.length_c   1.000
_cell.angle_alpha   90.00
_cell.angle_beta   90.00
_cell.angle_gamma   90.00
#
_symmetry.space_group_name_H-M   'P 1'
#
loop_
_entity.id
_entity.type
_entity.pdbx_description
1 polymer ?
#
loop_
_entity_poly.entity_id
_entity_poly.type
_entity_poly.pdbx_seq_one_letter_code
_entity_poly.pdbx_strand_id
1 'polypeptide(L)'
;EALEEARAKGVIGHIGASIHRELRTMEKAILSGKFEMVMLAYSPLDQEGVGPHILPMAKERGVGVIIMKPLSGGQLSTPPGCLPEEEPDPIVRGSLRFVLSSPAVSTVIPGMTCVREVEENVPVADMPPLSEEEKDELIRKIGSLGKEFRYGQRCLRCWYCQPCPQGIVIPEVLRAWDMYRDYPDDLRYLGLELYRSLEVKPDECVECRECTEKCPAGLDIPNLLKEAIRMLEGAM
;
A
#
# COMPACT_ATOMS: atom_id res chain seq x y z
N GLU A 1 -14.64 -5.52 25.85
CA GLU A 1 -14.62 -5.43 27.32
C GLU A 1 -14.07 -4.10 27.82
N ALA A 2 -12.74 -3.89 27.93
CA ALA A 2 -12.21 -2.62 28.48
C ALA A 2 -12.66 -1.35 27.71
N LEU A 3 -12.70 -1.40 26.37
CA LEU A 3 -13.20 -0.29 25.54
C LEU A 3 -14.73 -0.08 25.72
N GLU A 4 -15.49 -1.14 25.92
CA GLU A 4 -16.94 -1.04 26.15
C GLU A 4 -17.24 -0.43 27.53
N GLU A 5 -16.45 -0.80 28.54
CA GLU A 5 -16.51 -0.19 29.87
C GLU A 5 -16.13 1.29 29.82
N ALA A 6 -15.07 1.65 29.09
CA ALA A 6 -14.68 3.05 28.88
C ALA A 6 -15.78 3.86 28.19
N ARG A 7 -16.47 3.27 27.19
CA ARG A 7 -17.63 3.89 26.53
C ARG A 7 -18.83 4.03 27.46
N ALA A 8 -19.15 3.00 28.25
CA ALA A 8 -20.22 3.03 29.24
C ALA A 8 -19.98 4.08 30.34
N LYS A 9 -18.71 4.33 30.67
CA LYS A 9 -18.26 5.41 31.58
C LYS A 9 -18.19 6.79 30.93
N GLY A 10 -18.44 6.90 29.62
CA GLY A 10 -18.37 8.16 28.87
C GLY A 10 -16.97 8.70 28.61
N VAL A 11 -15.92 7.89 28.82
CA VAL A 11 -14.51 8.29 28.57
C VAL A 11 -14.22 8.38 27.07
N ILE A 12 -14.88 7.54 26.28
CA ILE A 12 -14.78 7.51 24.82
C ILE A 12 -16.17 7.47 24.20
N GLY A 13 -16.33 8.07 23.02
CA GLY A 13 -17.60 8.04 22.26
C GLY A 13 -17.73 6.83 21.32
N HIS A 14 -16.62 6.41 20.71
CA HIS A 14 -16.60 5.40 19.66
C HIS A 14 -15.49 4.37 19.88
N ILE A 15 -15.70 3.16 19.38
CA ILE A 15 -14.73 2.06 19.48
C ILE A 15 -14.21 1.71 18.08
N GLY A 16 -12.89 1.70 17.93
CA GLY A 16 -12.22 1.34 16.68
C GLY A 16 -11.03 0.42 16.89
N ALA A 17 -10.54 -0.17 15.80
CA ALA A 17 -9.32 -0.98 15.78
C ALA A 17 -8.31 -0.40 14.78
N SER A 18 -7.02 -0.46 15.10
CA SER A 18 -5.95 -0.20 14.14
C SER A 18 -5.22 -1.50 13.84
N ILE A 19 -5.03 -1.81 12.56
CA ILE A 19 -4.47 -3.09 12.12
C ILE A 19 -3.44 -2.82 11.03
N HIS A 20 -2.30 -3.48 11.15
CA HIS A 20 -1.21 -3.42 10.18
C HIS A 20 -1.07 -4.79 9.50
N ARG A 21 -1.01 -4.77 8.15
CA ARG A 21 -0.45 -5.83 7.31
C ARG A 21 -1.02 -7.27 7.45
N GLU A 22 -2.15 -7.47 8.13
CA GLU A 22 -2.75 -8.80 8.33
C GLU A 22 -4.24 -8.80 7.94
N LEU A 23 -4.52 -9.27 6.73
CA LEU A 23 -5.86 -9.22 6.12
C LEU A 23 -6.89 -10.00 6.92
N ARG A 24 -6.56 -11.17 7.48
CA ARG A 24 -7.53 -11.98 8.23
C ARG A 24 -7.98 -11.29 9.51
N THR A 25 -7.10 -10.54 10.17
CA THR A 25 -7.42 -9.76 11.36
C THR A 25 -8.27 -8.56 10.97
N MET A 26 -8.01 -7.92 9.83
CA MET A 26 -8.88 -6.87 9.29
C MET A 26 -10.30 -7.40 9.03
N GLU A 27 -10.42 -8.54 8.33
CA GLU A 27 -11.69 -9.22 8.07
C GLU A 27 -12.41 -9.56 9.38
N LYS A 28 -11.72 -10.20 10.33
CA LYS A 28 -12.30 -10.55 11.63
C LYS A 28 -12.81 -9.33 12.39
N ALA A 29 -12.06 -8.23 12.38
CA ALA A 29 -12.46 -7.00 13.06
C ALA A 29 -13.72 -6.39 12.42
N ILE A 30 -13.79 -6.37 11.08
CA ILE A 30 -14.97 -5.87 10.36
C ILE A 30 -16.18 -6.78 10.60
N LEU A 31 -16.01 -8.10 10.49
CA LEU A 31 -17.09 -9.07 10.62
C LEU A 31 -17.59 -9.25 12.06
N SER A 32 -16.79 -8.89 13.07
CA SER A 32 -17.20 -9.07 14.46
C SER A 32 -18.32 -8.13 14.90
N GLY A 33 -18.56 -7.03 14.18
CA GLY A 33 -19.55 -6.00 14.55
C GLY A 33 -19.21 -5.26 15.86
N LYS A 34 -17.97 -5.37 16.35
CA LYS A 34 -17.53 -4.76 17.62
C LYS A 34 -16.89 -3.40 17.45
N PHE A 35 -16.47 -3.06 16.24
CA PHE A 35 -15.75 -1.84 15.91
C PHE A 35 -16.57 -1.00 14.94
N GLU A 36 -16.75 0.27 15.28
CA GLU A 36 -17.43 1.27 14.46
C GLU A 36 -16.51 1.77 13.33
N MET A 37 -15.19 1.64 13.53
CA MET A 37 -14.18 2.01 12.54
C MET A 37 -12.93 1.11 12.59
N VAL A 38 -12.24 1.02 11.45
CA VAL A 38 -10.91 0.42 11.32
C VAL A 38 -9.90 1.41 10.74
N MET A 39 -8.70 1.44 11.30
CA MET A 39 -7.58 2.24 10.80
C MET A 39 -6.56 1.34 10.10
N LEU A 40 -6.36 1.57 8.81
CA LEU A 40 -5.62 0.69 7.90
C LEU A 40 -4.49 1.42 7.20
N ALA A 41 -3.41 0.70 6.89
CA ALA A 41 -2.37 1.21 6.00
C ALA A 41 -2.78 1.00 4.55
N TYR A 42 -2.84 2.09 3.76
CA TYR A 42 -3.17 2.04 2.33
C TYR A 42 -2.56 3.26 1.63
N SER A 43 -1.85 3.02 0.53
CA SER A 43 -1.23 4.07 -0.29
C SER A 43 -1.07 3.59 -1.73
N PRO A 44 -0.75 4.47 -2.69
CA PRO A 44 -0.41 4.05 -4.05
C PRO A 44 0.75 3.03 -4.13
N LEU A 45 1.69 3.09 -3.19
CA LEU A 45 2.90 2.24 -3.15
C LEU A 45 2.66 0.88 -2.48
N ASP A 46 1.77 0.86 -1.49
CA ASP A 46 1.54 -0.30 -0.67
C ASP A 46 0.05 -0.39 -0.35
N GLN A 47 -0.64 -1.18 -1.17
CA GLN A 47 -2.06 -1.44 -1.00
C GLN A 47 -2.32 -2.66 -0.11
N GLU A 48 -1.34 -3.57 0.03
CA GLU A 48 -1.38 -4.76 0.88
C GLU A 48 -2.66 -5.62 0.78
N GLY A 49 -3.38 -5.60 -0.35
CA GLY A 49 -4.69 -6.27 -0.50
C GLY A 49 -5.86 -5.57 0.19
N VAL A 50 -5.61 -4.44 0.88
CA VAL A 50 -6.63 -3.60 1.51
C VAL A 50 -7.61 -3.05 0.49
N GLY A 51 -7.09 -2.49 -0.61
CA GLY A 51 -7.87 -1.90 -1.70
C GLY A 51 -8.93 -2.82 -2.30
N PRO A 52 -8.56 -3.98 -2.87
CA PRO A 52 -9.49 -4.84 -3.60
C PRO A 52 -10.44 -5.65 -2.71
N HIS A 53 -10.08 -5.93 -1.44
CA HIS A 53 -10.87 -6.81 -0.58
C HIS A 53 -11.44 -6.13 0.66
N ILE A 54 -10.58 -5.51 1.47
CA ILE A 54 -10.96 -4.97 2.79
C ILE A 54 -11.82 -3.72 2.67
N LEU A 55 -11.50 -2.80 1.76
CA LEU A 55 -12.26 -1.56 1.57
C LEU A 55 -13.72 -1.83 1.15
N PRO A 56 -14.00 -2.66 0.12
CA PRO A 56 -15.37 -3.04 -0.21
C PRO A 56 -16.13 -3.68 0.97
N MET A 57 -15.47 -4.58 1.70
CA MET A 57 -16.07 -5.26 2.86
C MET A 57 -16.44 -4.28 3.97
N ALA A 58 -15.54 -3.36 4.33
CA ALA A 58 -15.80 -2.35 5.35
C ALA A 58 -17.02 -1.49 4.98
N LYS A 59 -17.10 -1.08 3.70
CA LYS A 59 -18.23 -0.32 3.16
C LYS A 59 -19.54 -1.09 3.25
N GLU A 60 -19.56 -2.35 2.82
CA GLU A 60 -20.76 -3.21 2.88
C GLU A 60 -21.26 -3.39 4.32
N ARG A 61 -20.35 -3.45 5.29
CA ARG A 61 -20.67 -3.60 6.72
C ARG A 61 -20.94 -2.29 7.44
N GLY A 62 -20.83 -1.14 6.76
CA GLY A 62 -21.01 0.18 7.37
C GLY A 62 -19.95 0.54 8.41
N VAL A 63 -18.75 -0.02 8.30
CA VAL A 63 -17.61 0.28 9.19
C VAL A 63 -16.82 1.46 8.62
N GLY A 64 -16.58 2.48 9.45
CA GLY A 64 -15.78 3.63 9.06
C GLY A 64 -14.32 3.24 8.79
N VAL A 65 -13.69 3.85 7.78
CA VAL A 65 -12.30 3.55 7.43
C VAL A 65 -11.43 4.79 7.55
N ILE A 66 -10.41 4.70 8.39
CA ILE A 66 -9.35 5.71 8.52
C ILE A 66 -8.10 5.18 7.84
N ILE A 67 -7.55 5.93 6.89
CA ILE A 67 -6.29 5.54 6.24
C ILE A 67 -5.10 6.23 6.91
N MET A 68 -4.22 5.40 7.47
CA MET A 68 -2.91 5.81 7.99
C MET A 68 -1.80 5.52 6.99
N LYS A 69 -0.67 6.22 7.17
CA LYS A 69 0.52 6.12 6.30
C LYS A 69 0.22 6.33 4.80
N PRO A 70 -0.66 7.27 4.43
CA PRO A 70 -1.01 7.49 3.02
C PRO A 70 0.20 7.92 2.16
N LEU A 71 1.24 8.49 2.80
CA LEU A 71 2.47 8.96 2.16
C LEU A 71 3.69 8.06 2.40
N SER A 72 3.49 6.82 2.87
CA SER A 72 4.56 5.86 3.18
C SER A 72 5.69 6.43 4.06
N GLY A 73 5.33 7.18 5.10
CA GLY A 73 6.32 7.81 6.00
C GLY A 73 7.12 8.94 5.34
N GLY A 74 6.52 9.66 4.39
CA GLY A 74 7.14 10.80 3.69
C GLY A 74 7.91 10.40 2.44
N GLN A 75 7.89 9.12 2.04
CA GLN A 75 8.57 8.69 0.82
C GLN A 75 7.80 9.01 -0.45
N LEU A 76 6.47 9.15 -0.35
CA LEU A 76 5.61 9.61 -1.44
C LEU A 76 5.56 11.14 -1.46
N SER A 77 6.72 11.72 -1.73
CA SER A 77 6.91 13.14 -1.97
C SER A 77 7.96 13.33 -3.06
N THR A 78 7.87 14.47 -3.73
CA THR A 78 8.87 14.99 -4.63
C THR A 78 10.17 15.26 -3.86
N PRO A 79 11.35 14.90 -4.40
CA PRO A 79 12.62 15.17 -3.73
C PRO A 79 12.84 16.67 -3.46
N PRO A 80 13.49 17.02 -2.33
CA PRO A 80 13.80 18.42 -2.04
C PRO A 80 14.56 19.10 -3.17
N GLY A 81 14.16 20.33 -3.51
CA GLY A 81 14.78 21.13 -4.58
C GLY A 81 14.30 20.80 -6.00
N CYS A 82 13.42 19.81 -6.18
CA CYS A 82 12.81 19.49 -7.48
C CYS A 82 11.45 20.20 -7.72
N LEU A 83 10.95 20.95 -6.74
CA LEU A 83 9.69 21.69 -6.80
C LEU A 83 9.88 23.10 -6.18
N PRO A 84 9.28 24.15 -6.74
CA PRO A 84 9.19 25.46 -6.09
C PRO A 84 8.53 25.35 -4.70
N GLU A 85 8.94 26.19 -3.74
CA GLU A 85 8.45 26.10 -2.36
C GLU A 85 6.95 26.42 -2.21
N GLU A 86 6.40 27.18 -3.16
CA GLU A 86 5.00 27.62 -3.17
C GLU A 86 4.07 26.66 -3.92
N GLU A 87 4.61 25.68 -4.65
CA GLU A 87 3.79 24.73 -5.42
C GLU A 87 3.41 23.51 -4.56
N PRO A 88 2.12 23.10 -4.54
CA PRO A 88 1.70 21.84 -3.94
C PRO A 88 2.44 20.67 -4.57
N ASP A 89 2.91 19.73 -3.74
CA ASP A 89 3.61 18.55 -4.21
C ASP A 89 2.62 17.62 -4.95
N PRO A 90 2.83 17.40 -6.26
CA PRO A 90 1.89 16.63 -7.07
C PRO A 90 1.82 15.15 -6.63
N ILE A 91 2.88 14.60 -6.04
CA ILE A 91 2.92 13.22 -5.53
C ILE A 91 2.17 13.13 -4.21
N VAL A 92 2.34 14.10 -3.31
CA VAL A 92 1.60 14.16 -2.04
C VAL A 92 0.11 14.33 -2.32
N ARG A 93 -0.26 15.36 -3.07
CA ARG A 93 -1.64 15.65 -3.48
C ARG A 93 -2.28 14.46 -4.19
N GLY A 94 -1.58 13.87 -5.16
CA GLY A 94 -2.06 12.70 -5.88
C GLY A 94 -2.23 11.48 -4.97
N SER A 95 -1.31 11.21 -4.06
CA SER A 95 -1.39 10.07 -3.13
C SER A 95 -2.57 10.21 -2.16
N LEU A 96 -2.84 11.42 -1.66
CA LEU A 96 -4.01 11.68 -0.81
C LEU A 96 -5.31 11.53 -1.60
N ARG A 97 -5.39 12.08 -2.82
CA ARG A 97 -6.56 11.89 -3.71
C ARG A 97 -6.77 10.41 -4.03
N PHE A 98 -5.71 9.65 -4.29
CA PHE A 98 -5.78 8.21 -4.57
C PHE A 98 -6.47 7.46 -3.43
N VAL A 99 -6.06 7.75 -2.20
CA VAL A 99 -6.66 7.16 -1.01
C VAL A 99 -8.13 7.54 -0.88
N LEU A 100 -8.44 8.84 -1.01
CA LEU A 100 -9.79 9.39 -0.87
C LEU A 100 -10.72 9.03 -2.04
N SER A 101 -10.18 8.55 -3.16
CA SER A 101 -10.98 8.11 -4.32
C SER A 101 -11.77 6.83 -4.04
N SER A 102 -11.40 6.06 -3.01
CA SER A 102 -12.18 4.91 -2.59
C SER A 102 -13.40 5.36 -1.79
N PRO A 103 -14.63 5.02 -2.23
CA PRO A 103 -15.84 5.42 -1.52
C PRO A 103 -16.06 4.68 -0.18
N ALA A 104 -15.16 3.76 0.17
CA ALA A 104 -15.12 3.12 1.49
C ALA A 104 -14.33 3.94 2.51
N VAL A 105 -13.44 4.84 2.07
CA VAL A 105 -12.58 5.62 2.95
C VAL A 105 -13.37 6.77 3.53
N SER A 106 -13.42 6.84 4.87
CA SER A 106 -14.11 7.91 5.60
C SER A 106 -13.19 9.12 5.80
N THR A 107 -11.90 8.88 6.06
CA THR A 107 -10.89 9.94 6.18
C THR A 107 -9.48 9.38 6.02
N VAL A 108 -8.51 10.28 5.87
CA VAL A 108 -7.09 10.00 5.75
C VAL A 108 -6.31 10.89 6.73
N ILE A 109 -5.28 10.33 7.36
CA ILE A 109 -4.47 11.03 8.36
C ILE A 109 -3.00 11.13 7.92
N PRO A 110 -2.65 12.04 6.99
CA PRO A 110 -1.26 12.30 6.66
C PRO A 110 -0.51 12.88 7.87
N GLY A 111 0.75 12.47 8.04
CA GLY A 111 1.66 13.14 8.99
C GLY A 111 2.18 14.42 8.36
N MET A 112 2.28 15.49 9.15
CA MET A 112 2.73 16.80 8.71
C MET A 112 3.69 17.39 9.74
N THR A 113 4.69 18.13 9.27
CA THR A 113 5.75 18.73 10.09
C THR A 113 5.67 20.25 10.16
N CYS A 114 4.91 20.88 9.26
CA CYS A 114 4.70 22.33 9.24
C CYS A 114 3.28 22.70 8.77
N VAL A 115 2.88 23.95 9.02
CA VAL A 115 1.53 24.46 8.69
C VAL A 115 1.26 24.44 7.19
N ARG A 116 2.27 24.72 6.35
CA ARG A 116 2.14 24.69 4.90
C ARG A 116 1.64 23.34 4.38
N GLU A 117 2.15 22.23 4.92
CA GLU A 117 1.69 20.89 4.54
C GLU A 117 0.21 20.67 4.94
N VAL A 118 -0.26 21.28 6.02
CA VAL A 118 -1.69 21.27 6.40
C VAL A 118 -2.52 22.02 5.36
N GLU A 119 -2.09 23.22 5.00
CA GLU A 119 -2.74 24.07 4.00
C GLU A 119 -2.77 23.41 2.61
N GLU A 120 -1.74 22.63 2.28
CA GLU A 120 -1.67 21.84 1.04
C GLU A 120 -2.60 20.61 1.06
N ASN A 121 -2.61 19.88 2.18
CA ASN A 121 -3.29 18.59 2.28
C ASN A 121 -4.80 18.71 2.49
N VAL A 122 -5.26 19.69 3.29
CA VAL A 122 -6.69 19.84 3.65
C VAL A 122 -7.60 20.01 2.43
N PRO A 123 -7.29 20.89 1.45
CA PRO A 123 -8.14 21.07 0.26
C PRO A 123 -8.30 19.81 -0.59
N VAL A 124 -7.45 18.80 -0.41
CA VAL A 124 -7.53 17.53 -1.15
C VAL A 124 -8.82 16.78 -0.84
N ALA A 125 -9.37 16.94 0.37
CA ALA A 125 -10.62 16.29 0.78
C ALA A 125 -11.84 16.75 -0.04
N ASP A 126 -11.82 17.97 -0.59
CA ASP A 126 -12.90 18.54 -1.39
C ASP A 126 -12.74 18.29 -2.89
N MET A 127 -11.63 17.67 -3.30
CA MET A 127 -11.35 17.38 -4.70
C MET A 127 -12.15 16.18 -5.22
N PRO A 128 -12.45 16.14 -6.53
CA PRO A 128 -13.03 14.95 -7.12
C PRO A 128 -12.06 13.75 -6.99
N PRO A 129 -12.61 12.52 -6.91
CA PRO A 129 -11.82 11.30 -7.06
C PRO A 129 -10.94 11.35 -8.30
N LEU A 130 -9.78 10.69 -8.25
CA LEU A 130 -8.93 10.56 -9.42
C LEU A 130 -9.64 9.76 -10.51
N SER A 131 -9.55 10.24 -11.75
CA SER A 131 -9.84 9.41 -12.92
C SER A 131 -8.79 8.30 -13.05
N GLU A 132 -9.07 7.28 -13.87
CA GLU A 132 -8.08 6.22 -14.12
C GLU A 132 -6.81 6.78 -14.78
N GLU A 133 -6.94 7.78 -15.66
CA GLU A 133 -5.82 8.47 -16.29
C GLU A 133 -4.96 9.24 -15.27
N GLU A 134 -5.60 9.92 -14.30
CA GLU A 134 -4.87 10.62 -13.24
C GLU A 134 -4.17 9.65 -12.27
N LYS A 135 -4.79 8.49 -11.98
CA LYS A 135 -4.14 7.41 -11.19
C LYS A 135 -2.92 6.89 -11.94
N ASP A 136 -3.07 6.61 -13.22
CA ASP A 136 -2.00 6.20 -14.13
C ASP A 136 -0.84 7.20 -14.12
N GLU A 137 -1.14 8.50 -14.25
CA GLU A 137 -0.13 9.56 -14.21
C GLU A 137 0.59 9.60 -12.86
N LEU A 138 -0.14 9.51 -11.75
CA LEU A 138 0.44 9.45 -10.42
C LEU A 138 1.41 8.27 -10.26
N ILE A 139 1.01 7.07 -10.67
CA ILE A 139 1.86 5.88 -10.57
C ILE A 139 3.13 6.03 -11.44
N ARG A 140 3.03 6.62 -12.63
CA ARG A 140 4.20 6.94 -13.47
C ARG A 140 5.11 7.97 -12.81
N LYS A 141 4.57 9.02 -12.19
CA LYS A 141 5.38 10.00 -11.44
C LYS A 141 6.13 9.35 -10.28
N ILE A 142 5.45 8.51 -9.50
CA ILE A 142 6.09 7.75 -8.42
C ILE A 142 7.21 6.85 -8.97
N GLY A 143 6.97 6.17 -10.10
CA GLY A 143 7.96 5.34 -10.78
C GLY A 143 9.18 6.12 -11.26
N SER A 144 8.97 7.33 -11.79
CA SER A 144 10.03 8.22 -12.27
C SER A 144 10.97 8.74 -11.19
N LEU A 145 10.61 8.63 -9.91
CA LEU A 145 11.51 8.96 -8.80
C LEU A 145 12.76 8.09 -8.81
N GLY A 146 12.71 6.89 -9.40
CA GLY A 146 13.87 6.01 -9.59
C GLY A 146 14.59 5.60 -8.30
N LYS A 147 13.93 5.74 -7.14
CA LYS A 147 14.50 5.49 -5.82
C LYS A 147 13.98 4.20 -5.21
N GLU A 148 14.70 3.70 -4.22
CA GLU A 148 14.20 2.67 -3.32
C GLU A 148 13.29 3.30 -2.27
N PHE A 149 12.19 2.62 -1.99
CA PHE A 149 11.27 2.97 -0.91
C PHE A 149 11.60 2.14 0.33
N ARG A 150 10.68 2.11 1.29
CA ARG A 150 10.86 1.43 2.57
C ARG A 150 11.28 -0.02 2.35
N TYR A 151 12.25 -0.49 3.14
CA TYR A 151 12.73 -1.87 3.06
C TYR A 151 13.23 -2.25 1.65
N GLY A 152 14.01 -1.36 1.01
CA GLY A 152 14.59 -1.60 -0.32
C GLY A 152 13.55 -1.75 -1.45
N GLN A 153 12.27 -1.49 -1.17
CA GLN A 153 11.19 -1.74 -2.12
C GLN A 153 11.39 -0.93 -3.40
N ARG A 154 11.49 -1.62 -4.54
CA ARG A 154 11.50 -1.00 -5.88
C ARG A 154 10.21 -1.23 -6.64
N CYS A 155 9.56 -2.37 -6.42
CA CYS A 155 8.26 -2.68 -7.00
C CYS A 155 7.18 -1.82 -6.34
N LEU A 156 6.43 -1.03 -7.12
CA LEU A 156 5.39 -0.16 -6.60
C LEU A 156 4.11 -0.90 -6.16
N ARG A 157 4.07 -2.24 -6.27
CA ARG A 157 2.86 -3.07 -6.02
C ARG A 157 1.62 -2.55 -6.76
N CYS A 158 1.81 -1.96 -7.94
CA CYS A 158 0.76 -1.30 -8.72
C CYS A 158 0.00 -2.25 -9.66
N TRP A 159 0.42 -3.51 -9.78
CA TRP A 159 -0.22 -4.55 -10.59
C TRP A 159 -0.24 -4.34 -12.12
N TYR A 160 0.42 -3.31 -12.67
CA TYR A 160 0.52 -3.12 -14.14
C TYR A 160 1.20 -4.28 -14.87
N CYS A 161 2.05 -5.03 -14.18
CA CYS A 161 2.70 -6.23 -14.71
C CYS A 161 1.76 -7.45 -14.82
N GLN A 162 0.51 -7.34 -14.36
CA GLN A 162 -0.47 -8.43 -14.32
C GLN A 162 -1.52 -8.31 -15.43
N PRO A 163 -2.16 -9.42 -15.85
CA PRO A 163 -1.80 -10.80 -15.52
C PRO A 163 -0.49 -11.25 -16.18
N CYS A 164 0.30 -12.08 -15.50
CA CYS A 164 1.42 -12.77 -16.13
C CYS A 164 0.90 -13.97 -16.96
N PRO A 165 1.36 -14.19 -18.21
CA PRO A 165 0.95 -15.34 -19.02
C PRO A 165 1.25 -16.70 -18.38
N GLN A 166 2.23 -16.77 -17.48
CA GLN A 166 2.59 -17.98 -16.73
C GLN A 166 1.83 -18.12 -15.41
N GLY A 167 0.94 -17.18 -15.07
CA GLY A 167 0.21 -17.17 -13.80
C GLY A 167 1.00 -16.68 -12.58
N ILE A 168 2.23 -16.20 -12.77
CA ILE A 168 3.07 -15.69 -11.67
C ILE A 168 2.48 -14.40 -11.11
N VAL A 169 2.19 -14.38 -9.81
CA VAL A 169 1.78 -13.17 -9.07
C VAL A 169 3.02 -12.34 -8.70
N ILE A 170 3.62 -11.69 -9.70
CA ILE A 170 4.87 -10.92 -9.62
C ILE A 170 4.91 -9.94 -8.43
N PRO A 171 3.86 -9.13 -8.15
CA PRO A 171 3.88 -8.24 -6.99
C PRO A 171 4.01 -9.00 -5.66
N GLU A 172 3.48 -10.20 -5.53
CA GLU A 172 3.61 -10.97 -4.28
C GLU A 172 4.96 -11.68 -4.17
N VAL A 173 5.54 -12.18 -5.28
CA VAL A 173 6.91 -12.73 -5.29
C VAL A 173 7.91 -11.67 -4.82
N LEU A 174 7.86 -10.48 -5.44
CA LEU A 174 8.77 -9.41 -5.09
C LEU A 174 8.49 -8.88 -3.68
N ARG A 175 7.28 -9.07 -3.13
CA ARG A 175 6.94 -8.70 -1.74
C ARG A 175 7.56 -9.67 -0.76
N ALA A 176 7.43 -10.96 -1.03
CA ALA A 176 8.08 -12.01 -0.26
C ALA A 176 9.60 -11.79 -0.20
N TRP A 177 10.21 -11.41 -1.33
CA TRP A 177 11.64 -11.12 -1.40
C TRP A 177 12.04 -9.88 -0.58
N ASP A 178 11.34 -8.73 -0.73
CA ASP A 178 11.62 -7.53 0.07
C ASP A 178 11.45 -7.81 1.58
N MET A 179 10.41 -8.57 1.96
CA MET A 179 10.20 -8.99 3.35
C MET A 179 11.35 -9.85 3.88
N TYR A 180 11.84 -10.81 3.10
CA TYR A 180 12.96 -11.65 3.51
C TYR A 180 14.28 -10.87 3.59
N ARG A 181 14.53 -9.95 2.65
CA ARG A 181 15.79 -9.20 2.55
C ARG A 181 15.91 -8.13 3.65
N ASP A 182 14.84 -7.36 3.87
CA ASP A 182 14.94 -6.06 4.56
C ASP A 182 14.14 -5.95 5.86
N TYR A 183 13.35 -6.97 6.23
CA TYR A 183 12.75 -7.00 7.57
C TYR A 183 13.78 -7.42 8.63
N PRO A 184 13.54 -7.06 9.91
CA PRO A 184 14.27 -7.61 11.05
C PRO A 184 14.35 -9.15 11.01
N ASP A 185 15.46 -9.71 11.51
CA ASP A 185 15.75 -11.14 11.41
C ASP A 185 14.62 -12.04 11.94
N ASP A 186 13.97 -11.62 13.04
CA ASP A 186 12.86 -12.32 13.67
C ASP A 186 11.55 -12.29 12.87
N LEU A 187 11.47 -11.47 11.82
CA LEU A 187 10.31 -11.32 10.95
C LEU A 187 10.54 -11.78 9.51
N ARG A 188 11.78 -12.12 9.12
CA ARG A 188 12.11 -12.60 7.76
C ARG A 188 11.34 -13.84 7.34
N TYR A 189 10.97 -14.69 8.30
CA TYR A 189 10.19 -15.90 8.06
C TYR A 189 8.86 -15.62 7.34
N LEU A 190 8.26 -14.44 7.57
CA LEU A 190 7.01 -14.03 6.92
C LEU A 190 7.16 -13.95 5.39
N GLY A 191 8.34 -13.54 4.91
CA GLY A 191 8.65 -13.53 3.48
C GLY A 191 8.67 -14.95 2.89
N LEU A 192 9.28 -15.90 3.61
CA LEU A 192 9.32 -17.31 3.21
C LEU A 192 7.93 -17.95 3.24
N GLU A 193 7.11 -17.64 4.25
CA GLU A 193 5.73 -18.12 4.33
C GLU A 193 4.88 -17.59 3.18
N LEU A 194 4.98 -16.29 2.88
CA LEU A 194 4.31 -15.68 1.72
C LEU A 194 4.76 -16.37 0.43
N TYR A 195 6.08 -16.53 0.22
CA TYR A 195 6.61 -17.22 -0.96
C TYR A 195 6.06 -18.63 -1.10
N ARG A 196 6.05 -19.42 -0.02
CA ARG A 196 5.51 -20.79 0.00
C ARG A 196 4.03 -20.84 -0.38
N SER A 197 3.24 -19.85 0.05
CA SER A 197 1.80 -19.77 -0.21
C SER A 197 1.43 -19.52 -1.68
N LEU A 198 2.36 -19.03 -2.51
CA LEU A 198 2.10 -18.77 -3.93
C LEU A 198 1.84 -20.06 -4.70
N GLU A 199 0.74 -20.12 -5.46
CA GLU A 199 0.39 -21.30 -6.26
C GLU A 199 1.38 -21.53 -7.40
N VAL A 200 1.75 -20.46 -8.11
CA VAL A 200 2.75 -20.47 -9.19
C VAL A 200 4.03 -19.82 -8.70
N LYS A 201 5.15 -20.55 -8.81
CA LYS A 201 6.48 -20.09 -8.42
C LYS A 201 7.16 -19.33 -9.57
N PRO A 202 8.08 -18.40 -9.26
CA PRO A 202 8.73 -17.55 -10.27
C PRO A 202 9.69 -18.27 -11.23
N ASP A 203 10.07 -19.52 -10.94
CA ASP A 203 10.87 -20.39 -11.82
C ASP A 203 10.12 -20.79 -13.11
N GLU A 204 8.79 -20.67 -13.12
CA GLU A 204 7.95 -20.77 -14.33
C GLU A 204 8.15 -19.59 -15.31
N CYS A 205 8.98 -18.58 -14.97
CA CYS A 205 9.18 -17.42 -15.83
C CYS A 205 9.91 -17.78 -17.13
N VAL A 206 9.22 -17.62 -18.27
CA VAL A 206 9.78 -17.82 -19.62
C VAL A 206 10.47 -16.58 -20.22
N GLU A 207 10.70 -15.55 -19.41
CA GLU A 207 11.36 -14.29 -19.83
C GLU A 207 10.73 -13.58 -21.04
N CYS A 208 9.40 -13.61 -21.19
CA CYS A 208 8.71 -12.93 -22.31
C CYS A 208 8.80 -11.40 -22.28
N ARG A 209 9.19 -10.81 -21.13
CA ARG A 209 9.37 -9.37 -20.85
C ARG A 209 8.12 -8.48 -20.98
N GLU A 210 6.93 -9.01 -21.21
CA GLU A 210 5.67 -8.25 -21.25
C GLU A 210 5.44 -7.44 -19.95
N CYS A 211 5.79 -8.00 -18.81
CA CYS A 211 5.70 -7.33 -17.52
C CYS A 211 6.61 -6.11 -17.41
N THR A 212 7.80 -6.17 -18.01
CA THR A 212 8.79 -5.09 -18.02
C THR A 212 8.31 -3.91 -18.86
N GLU A 213 7.72 -4.17 -20.03
CA GLU A 213 7.17 -3.13 -20.92
C GLU A 213 6.04 -2.34 -20.24
N LYS A 214 5.24 -3.00 -19.41
CA LYS A 214 4.15 -2.38 -18.65
C LYS A 214 4.61 -1.69 -17.36
N CYS A 215 5.86 -1.89 -16.93
CA CYS A 215 6.30 -1.47 -15.61
C CYS A 215 6.54 0.06 -15.54
N PRO A 216 5.76 0.83 -14.75
CA PRO A 216 5.95 2.27 -14.65
C PRO A 216 7.26 2.68 -13.96
N ALA A 217 7.88 1.77 -13.22
CA ALA A 217 9.19 1.98 -12.59
C ALA A 217 10.35 1.43 -13.44
N GLY A 218 10.09 0.92 -14.65
CA GLY A 218 11.12 0.43 -15.57
C GLY A 218 11.94 -0.74 -15.03
N LEU A 219 11.36 -1.60 -14.19
CA LEU A 219 12.09 -2.70 -13.55
C LEU A 219 12.37 -3.84 -14.53
N ASP A 220 13.58 -4.41 -14.48
CA ASP A 220 13.88 -5.70 -15.12
C ASP A 220 13.27 -6.84 -14.28
N ILE A 221 11.97 -7.05 -14.44
CA ILE A 221 11.21 -8.02 -13.66
C ILE A 221 11.75 -9.45 -13.80
N PRO A 222 12.04 -9.98 -15.01
CA PRO A 222 12.63 -11.31 -15.14
C PRO A 222 13.93 -11.48 -14.33
N ASN A 223 14.82 -10.48 -14.33
CA ASN A 223 16.03 -10.54 -13.51
C ASN A 223 15.71 -10.51 -12.01
N LEU A 224 14.78 -9.66 -11.57
CA LEU A 224 14.36 -9.61 -10.16
C LEU A 224 13.73 -10.92 -9.69
N LEU A 225 12.97 -11.62 -10.55
CA LEU A 225 12.42 -12.93 -10.25
C LEU A 225 13.52 -13.98 -10.05
N LYS A 226 14.56 -13.98 -10.89
CA LYS A 226 15.74 -14.86 -10.72
C LYS A 226 16.47 -14.59 -9.40
N GLU A 227 16.61 -13.33 -9.02
CA GLU A 227 17.21 -12.95 -7.75
C GLU A 227 16.35 -13.39 -6.56
N ALA A 228 15.02 -13.24 -6.66
CA ALA A 228 14.09 -13.71 -5.65
C ALA A 228 14.18 -15.24 -5.46
N ILE A 229 14.23 -16.03 -6.55
CA ILE A 229 14.45 -17.48 -6.51
C ILE A 229 15.73 -17.80 -5.73
N ARG A 230 16.87 -17.22 -6.16
CA ARG A 230 18.18 -17.49 -5.55
C ARG A 230 18.18 -17.22 -4.04
N MET A 231 17.53 -16.15 -3.61
CA MET A 231 17.52 -15.72 -2.21
C MET A 231 16.53 -16.51 -1.35
N LEU A 232 15.31 -16.74 -1.85
CA LEU A 232 14.23 -17.35 -1.09
C LEU A 232 14.36 -18.87 -1.05
N GLU A 233 14.70 -19.52 -2.17
CA GLU A 233 14.87 -20.98 -2.20
C GLU A 233 16.16 -21.43 -1.55
N GLY A 234 17.24 -20.63 -1.65
CA GLY A 234 18.48 -20.90 -0.92
C GLY A 234 18.35 -20.78 0.61
N ALA A 235 17.26 -20.17 1.09
CA ALA A 235 16.96 -20.00 2.51
C ALA A 235 15.90 -20.99 3.04
N MET A 236 15.32 -21.82 2.17
CA MET A 236 14.36 -22.87 2.50
C MET A 236 15.06 -24.19 2.78
#